data_AF-A0A834MKS2-F1
#
_entry.id   AF-A0A834MKS2-F1
#
_cell.length_a   1.000
_cell.length_b   1.000
_cell.length_c   1.000
_cell.angle_alpha   90.00
_cell.angle_beta   90.00
_cell.angle_gamma   90.00
#
_symmetry.space_group_name_H-M   'P 1'
#
loop_
_entity.id
_entity.type
_entity.pdbx_description
1 polymer ?
#
loop_
_entity_poly.entity_id
_entity_poly.type
_entity_poly.pdbx_seq_one_letter_code
_entity_poly.pdbx_strand_id
1 'polypeptide(L)'
;MVVYLTSIPVSLKSGFSIRIQGCADIEGDRFDINLQSGSQTDCPTIPFHFSVRFEEGTIVRNSRRHLGWEDELTDGPLLIGKGQLFDILIKVEPDEYIIEVDGQYFCEFPHRIPVGTVNHIQVSGDVQVNRITIQSGTSEYFYLQMEGTNLILPMLYTGEISSGLEAAAF
;
A
#
# COMPACT_ATOMS: atom_id res chain seq x y z
N MET A 1 -0.75 -9.36 14.68
CA MET A 1 -0.15 -8.22 15.42
C MET A 1 -0.06 -7.02 14.48
N VAL A 2 -0.27 -5.78 14.95
CA VAL A 2 0.00 -4.59 14.11
C VAL A 2 1.50 -4.34 14.08
N VAL A 3 2.07 -4.32 12.88
CA VAL A 3 3.51 -4.11 12.64
C VAL A 3 3.78 -2.65 12.34
N TYR A 4 2.86 -1.99 11.64
CA TYR A 4 2.98 -0.60 11.26
C TYR A 4 1.62 0.09 11.24
N LEU A 5 1.58 1.33 11.74
CA LEU A 5 0.44 2.22 11.63
C LEU A 5 0.96 3.64 11.53
N THR A 6 0.62 4.36 10.46
CA THR A 6 1.08 5.73 10.25
C THR A 6 0.02 6.58 9.58
N SER A 7 0.05 7.88 9.85
CA SER A 7 -0.76 8.87 9.15
C SER A 7 -0.19 9.17 7.77
N ILE A 8 -1.07 9.38 6.79
CA ILE A 8 -0.70 9.87 5.47
C ILE A 8 -0.68 11.41 5.53
N PRO A 9 0.44 12.07 5.21
CA PRO A 9 0.60 13.51 5.38
C PRO A 9 -0.16 14.36 4.34
N VAL A 10 -0.88 13.72 3.42
CA VAL A 10 -1.55 14.34 2.27
C VAL A 10 -2.90 13.68 2.02
N SER A 11 -3.86 14.42 1.48
CA SER A 11 -5.11 13.83 1.02
C SER A 11 -4.89 13.10 -0.30
N LEU A 12 -5.11 11.77 -0.29
CA LEU A 12 -5.01 10.95 -1.49
C LEU A 12 -6.08 11.34 -2.51
N LYS A 13 -5.69 11.36 -3.78
CA LYS A 13 -6.56 11.61 -4.94
C LYS A 13 -6.02 10.85 -6.15
N SER A 14 -6.80 10.82 -7.24
CA SER A 14 -6.35 10.24 -8.51
C SER A 14 -4.97 10.77 -8.92
N GLY A 15 -4.14 9.85 -9.44
CA GLY A 15 -2.75 10.09 -9.83
C GLY A 15 -1.73 9.89 -8.71
N PHE A 16 -2.17 9.56 -7.49
CA PHE A 16 -1.26 9.15 -6.42
C PHE A 16 -0.94 7.65 -6.51
N SER A 17 0.21 7.25 -6.01
CA SER A 17 0.54 5.84 -5.80
C SER A 17 1.17 5.60 -4.44
N ILE A 18 0.88 4.45 -3.85
CA ILE A 18 1.43 3.99 -2.58
C ILE A 18 2.24 2.73 -2.88
N ARG A 19 3.52 2.75 -2.55
CA ARG A 19 4.42 1.61 -2.71
C ARG A 19 4.81 1.07 -1.34
N ILE A 20 4.59 -0.22 -1.12
CA ILE A 20 4.95 -0.94 0.11
C ILE A 20 5.95 -2.03 -0.25
N GLN A 21 7.12 -1.99 0.36
CA GLN A 21 8.18 -2.97 0.18
C GLN A 21 8.47 -3.65 1.51
N GLY A 22 8.62 -4.97 1.49
CA GLY A 22 8.77 -5.76 2.70
C GLY A 22 9.23 -7.17 2.44
N CYS A 23 9.18 -7.99 3.48
CA CYS A 23 9.45 -9.43 3.44
C CYS A 23 8.31 -10.17 4.14
N ALA A 24 7.70 -11.14 3.47
CA ALA A 24 6.75 -12.05 4.12
C ALA A 24 7.51 -12.98 5.08
N ASP A 25 6.94 -13.29 6.25
CA ASP A 25 7.55 -14.27 7.15
C ASP A 25 7.57 -15.66 6.48
N ILE A 26 8.61 -16.44 6.74
CA ILE A 26 8.78 -17.80 6.22
C ILE A 26 7.80 -18.78 6.88
N GLU A 27 7.43 -18.55 8.13
CA GLU A 27 6.45 -19.36 8.88
C GLU A 27 5.09 -18.66 8.99
N GLY A 28 4.90 -17.51 8.33
CA GLY A 28 3.71 -16.69 8.45
C GLY A 28 2.46 -17.29 7.80
N ASP A 29 1.30 -17.06 8.39
CA ASP A 29 0.02 -17.54 7.85
C ASP A 29 -0.64 -16.48 6.99
N ARG A 30 -0.54 -15.21 7.42
CA ARG A 30 -1.22 -14.09 6.77
C ARG A 30 -0.58 -12.75 7.12
N PHE A 31 -0.64 -11.81 6.17
CA PHE A 31 -0.50 -10.40 6.50
C PHE A 31 -1.53 -9.54 5.77
N ASP A 32 -1.78 -8.35 6.31
CA ASP A 32 -2.77 -7.40 5.85
C ASP A 32 -2.17 -6.02 5.66
N ILE A 33 -2.56 -5.36 4.57
CA ILE A 33 -2.33 -3.94 4.31
C ILE A 33 -3.70 -3.26 4.24
N ASN A 34 -3.90 -2.26 5.10
CA ASN A 34 -5.13 -1.51 5.21
C ASN A 34 -4.88 -0.03 4.90
N LEU A 35 -5.57 0.48 3.88
CA LEU A 35 -5.79 1.91 3.71
C LEU A 35 -7.04 2.26 4.50
N GLN A 36 -6.89 3.02 5.58
CA GLN A 36 -7.97 3.24 6.55
C GLN A 36 -8.21 4.72 6.88
N SER A 37 -9.38 4.97 7.45
CA SER A 37 -9.80 6.27 7.98
C SER A 37 -9.59 6.30 9.49
N GLY A 38 -8.67 7.16 9.93
CA GLY A 38 -8.26 7.31 11.32
C GLY A 38 -7.24 6.27 11.78
N SER A 39 -6.68 6.48 12.96
CA SER A 39 -5.68 5.60 13.59
C SER A 39 -6.30 4.48 14.45
N GLN A 40 -7.62 4.38 14.50
CA GLN A 40 -8.30 3.35 15.29
C GLN A 40 -7.96 1.95 14.77
N THR A 41 -7.61 1.05 15.67
CA THR A 41 -7.38 -0.37 15.36
C THR A 41 -8.61 -1.21 15.64
N ASP A 42 -9.48 -0.75 16.53
CA ASP A 42 -10.78 -1.35 16.76
C ASP A 42 -11.79 -0.82 15.74
N CYS A 43 -12.34 -1.75 14.96
CA CYS A 43 -13.35 -1.52 13.94
C CYS A 43 -13.14 -0.28 13.03
N PRO A 44 -11.97 -0.11 12.37
CA PRO A 44 -11.75 1.00 11.45
C PRO A 44 -12.65 0.92 10.22
N THR A 45 -12.92 2.09 9.64
CA THR A 45 -13.37 2.16 8.25
C THR A 45 -12.16 1.95 7.35
N ILE A 46 -12.22 0.93 6.49
CA ILE A 46 -11.12 0.52 5.61
C ILE A 46 -11.62 0.63 4.17
N PRO A 47 -11.36 1.74 3.48
CA PRO A 47 -11.63 1.85 2.04
C PRO A 47 -11.01 0.74 1.21
N PHE A 48 -9.80 0.29 1.56
CA PHE A 48 -9.12 -0.78 0.86
C PHE A 48 -8.34 -1.68 1.81
N HIS A 49 -8.72 -2.95 1.82
CA HIS A 49 -8.05 -4.04 2.52
C HIS A 49 -7.40 -4.95 1.49
N PHE A 50 -6.13 -5.26 1.69
CA PHE A 50 -5.37 -6.21 0.89
C PHE A 50 -4.76 -7.25 1.82
N SER A 51 -5.17 -8.50 1.68
CA SER A 51 -4.86 -9.59 2.62
C SER A 51 -4.20 -10.74 1.90
N VAL A 52 -2.93 -10.98 2.19
CA VAL A 52 -2.18 -12.10 1.65
C VAL A 52 -2.37 -13.27 2.60
N ARG A 53 -3.05 -14.33 2.14
CA ARG A 53 -3.41 -15.51 2.94
C ARG A 53 -2.70 -16.74 2.38
N PHE A 54 -1.58 -17.12 2.99
CA PHE A 54 -0.72 -18.17 2.44
C PHE A 54 -1.37 -19.55 2.51
N GLU A 55 -2.09 -19.86 3.58
CA GLU A 55 -2.79 -21.14 3.73
C GLU A 55 -3.92 -21.31 2.70
N GLU A 56 -4.64 -20.23 2.40
CA GLU A 56 -5.71 -20.20 1.40
C GLU A 56 -5.17 -20.10 -0.04
N GLY A 57 -3.88 -19.79 -0.21
CA GLY A 57 -3.26 -19.62 -1.52
C GLY A 57 -3.83 -18.44 -2.31
N THR A 58 -4.27 -17.38 -1.63
CA THR A 58 -4.99 -16.26 -2.26
C THR A 58 -4.60 -14.90 -1.68
N ILE A 59 -4.90 -13.86 -2.44
CA ILE A 59 -4.85 -12.46 -2.02
C ILE A 59 -6.27 -11.92 -2.05
N VAL A 60 -6.81 -11.65 -0.86
CA VAL A 60 -8.18 -11.13 -0.71
C VAL A 60 -8.15 -9.60 -0.73
N ARG A 61 -9.06 -9.01 -1.51
CA ARG A 61 -9.34 -7.57 -1.47
C ARG A 61 -10.75 -7.32 -0.98
N ASN A 62 -10.92 -6.33 -0.11
CA ASN A 62 -12.23 -5.95 0.40
C ASN A 62 -12.27 -4.49 0.87
N SER A 63 -13.44 -4.02 1.28
CA SER A 63 -13.65 -2.79 2.04
C SER A 63 -14.40 -3.11 3.33
N ARG A 64 -14.26 -2.24 4.33
CA ARG A 64 -14.98 -2.35 5.61
C ARG A 64 -15.60 -1.01 5.98
N ARG A 65 -16.89 -1.02 6.31
CA ARG A 65 -17.59 0.14 6.89
C ARG A 65 -18.00 -0.17 8.31
N HIS A 66 -17.58 0.66 9.26
CA HIS A 66 -17.89 0.47 10.67
C HIS A 66 -17.59 -0.97 11.15
N LEU A 67 -18.63 -1.78 11.32
CA LEU A 67 -18.57 -3.13 11.87
C LEU A 67 -18.54 -4.23 10.81
N GLY A 68 -18.83 -3.93 9.54
CA GLY A 68 -19.04 -4.93 8.49
C GLY A 68 -18.00 -4.89 7.38
N TRP A 69 -17.43 -6.06 7.08
CA TRP A 69 -16.77 -6.33 5.80
C TRP A 69 -17.81 -6.35 4.68
N GLU A 70 -17.44 -5.85 3.51
CA GLU A 70 -18.25 -5.95 2.29
C GLU A 70 -17.91 -7.26 1.54
N ASP A 71 -18.28 -7.40 0.27
CA ASP A 71 -18.04 -8.62 -0.50
C ASP A 71 -16.54 -8.80 -0.84
N GLU A 72 -15.97 -9.95 -0.53
CA GLU A 72 -14.56 -10.27 -0.84
C GLU A 72 -14.34 -10.47 -2.34
N LEU A 73 -13.22 -9.95 -2.85
CA LEU A 73 -12.65 -10.31 -4.15
C LEU A 73 -11.41 -11.18 -3.92
N THR A 74 -11.43 -12.39 -4.47
CA THR A 74 -10.41 -13.44 -4.26
C THR A 74 -9.83 -13.99 -5.56
N ASP A 75 -10.19 -13.39 -6.68
CA ASP A 75 -9.65 -13.71 -7.99
C ASP A 75 -8.15 -13.38 -8.09
N GLY A 76 -7.45 -14.14 -8.93
CA GLY A 76 -6.02 -13.96 -9.19
C GLY A 76 -5.12 -14.92 -8.40
N PRO A 77 -3.85 -15.03 -8.80
CA PRO A 77 -2.88 -15.91 -8.14
C PRO A 77 -2.32 -15.29 -6.85
N LEU A 78 -1.83 -16.13 -5.95
CA LEU A 78 -0.93 -15.69 -4.87
C LEU A 78 0.45 -15.39 -5.47
N LEU A 79 0.76 -14.10 -5.64
CA LEU A 79 2.02 -13.64 -6.23
C LEU A 79 3.17 -13.44 -5.22
N ILE A 80 2.90 -13.60 -3.91
CA ILE A 80 3.87 -13.38 -2.84
C ILE A 80 4.15 -14.71 -2.16
N GLY A 81 5.43 -15.11 -2.08
CA GLY A 81 5.86 -16.32 -1.39
C GLY A 81 6.28 -16.06 0.06
N LYS A 82 6.10 -17.06 0.92
CA LYS A 82 6.65 -17.04 2.29
C LYS A 82 8.17 -16.87 2.26
N GLY A 83 8.71 -16.05 3.16
CA GLY A 83 10.14 -15.75 3.23
C GLY A 83 10.71 -14.93 2.06
N GLN A 84 9.85 -14.40 1.19
CA GLN A 84 10.28 -13.62 0.02
C GLN A 84 10.08 -12.12 0.24
N LEU A 85 10.96 -11.34 -0.39
CA LEU A 85 10.76 -9.92 -0.57
C LEU A 85 9.60 -9.69 -1.54
N PHE A 86 8.85 -8.62 -1.32
CA PHE A 86 7.80 -8.18 -2.21
C PHE A 86 7.85 -6.66 -2.43
N ASP A 87 7.29 -6.26 -3.56
CA ASP A 87 7.03 -4.87 -3.93
C ASP A 87 5.57 -4.71 -4.38
N ILE A 88 4.75 -4.08 -3.53
CA ILE A 88 3.35 -3.83 -3.83
C ILE A 88 3.19 -2.36 -4.19
N LEU A 89 2.64 -2.08 -5.37
CA LEU A 89 2.28 -0.74 -5.82
C LEU A 89 0.77 -0.64 -5.95
N ILE A 90 0.17 0.30 -5.22
CA ILE A 90 -1.26 0.62 -5.27
C ILE A 90 -1.40 2.00 -5.90
N LYS A 91 -1.88 2.05 -7.15
CA LYS A 91 -2.17 3.30 -7.85
C LYS A 91 -3.60 3.73 -7.57
N VAL A 92 -3.80 5.01 -7.33
CA VAL A 92 -5.11 5.61 -7.13
C VAL A 92 -5.57 6.19 -8.46
N GLU A 93 -6.55 5.56 -9.07
CA GLU A 93 -7.23 6.05 -10.27
C GLU A 93 -8.59 6.68 -9.90
N PRO A 94 -9.30 7.36 -10.82
CA PRO A 94 -10.55 8.03 -10.51
C PRO A 94 -11.63 7.11 -9.92
N ASP A 95 -11.74 5.88 -10.44
CA ASP A 95 -12.82 4.95 -10.10
C ASP A 95 -12.35 3.70 -9.33
N GLU A 96 -11.04 3.46 -9.27
CA GLU A 96 -10.47 2.25 -8.69
C GLU A 96 -9.04 2.41 -8.16
N TYR A 97 -8.58 1.40 -7.44
CA TYR A 97 -7.18 1.14 -7.22
C TYR A 97 -6.67 0.16 -8.29
N ILE A 98 -5.51 0.43 -8.88
CA ILE A 98 -4.77 -0.53 -9.71
C ILE A 98 -3.62 -1.08 -8.89
N ILE A 99 -3.52 -2.40 -8.77
CA ILE A 99 -2.52 -3.08 -7.95
C ILE A 99 -1.50 -3.78 -8.87
N GLU A 100 -0.23 -3.54 -8.58
CA GLU A 100 0.90 -4.31 -9.11
C GLU A 100 1.65 -4.99 -7.96
N VAL A 101 2.11 -6.21 -8.20
CA VAL A 101 2.98 -6.98 -7.31
C VAL A 101 4.25 -7.34 -8.07
N ASP A 102 5.41 -6.97 -7.54
CA ASP A 102 6.73 -7.16 -8.13
C ASP A 102 6.83 -6.63 -9.58
N GLY A 103 6.17 -5.48 -9.82
CA GLY A 103 6.13 -4.81 -11.12
C GLY A 103 5.20 -5.48 -12.15
N GLN A 104 4.49 -6.53 -11.76
CA GLN A 104 3.47 -7.17 -12.60
C GLN A 104 2.08 -6.69 -12.20
N TYR A 105 1.24 -6.36 -13.19
CA TYR A 105 -0.18 -6.13 -12.97
C TYR A 105 -0.82 -7.33 -12.26
N PHE A 106 -1.53 -7.05 -11.17
CA PHE A 106 -2.25 -8.04 -10.40
C PHE A 106 -3.76 -7.93 -10.59
N CYS A 107 -4.35 -6.79 -10.23
CA CYS A 107 -5.79 -6.58 -10.34
C CYS A 107 -6.20 -5.10 -10.24
N GLU A 108 -7.47 -4.86 -10.54
CA GLU A 108 -8.21 -3.64 -10.21
C GLU A 108 -9.11 -3.88 -8.97
N PHE A 109 -9.32 -2.84 -8.18
CA PHE A 109 -10.29 -2.84 -7.07
C PHE A 109 -11.11 -1.55 -7.08
N PRO A 110 -12.43 -1.59 -7.33
CA PRO A 110 -13.25 -0.40 -7.45
C PRO A 110 -13.34 0.38 -6.12
N HIS A 111 -13.36 1.70 -6.18
CA HIS A 111 -13.55 2.54 -5.00
C HIS A 111 -14.95 2.35 -4.42
N ARG A 112 -15.07 1.50 -3.41
CA ARG A 112 -16.33 1.34 -2.67
C ARG A 112 -16.55 2.49 -1.70
N ILE A 113 -15.47 2.97 -1.06
CA ILE A 113 -15.47 4.12 -0.15
C ILE A 113 -14.62 5.24 -0.78
N PRO A 114 -15.02 6.52 -0.68
CA PRO A 114 -14.26 7.61 -1.29
C PRO A 114 -12.80 7.64 -0.83
N VAL A 115 -11.85 7.64 -1.77
CA VAL A 115 -10.42 7.63 -1.46
C VAL A 115 -9.97 8.79 -0.56
N GLY A 116 -10.67 9.93 -0.63
CA GLY A 116 -10.39 11.10 0.22
C GLY A 116 -10.60 10.85 1.72
N THR A 117 -11.24 9.75 2.13
CA THR A 117 -11.34 9.38 3.55
C THR A 117 -10.10 8.62 4.06
N VAL A 118 -9.24 8.13 3.16
CA VAL A 118 -8.00 7.43 3.52
C VAL A 118 -7.01 8.45 4.04
N ASN A 119 -6.58 8.26 5.29
CA ASN A 119 -5.57 9.12 5.91
C ASN A 119 -4.58 8.34 6.78
N HIS A 120 -4.67 7.00 6.84
CA HIS A 120 -3.71 6.15 7.52
C HIS A 120 -3.43 4.88 6.71
N ILE A 121 -2.21 4.37 6.86
CA ILE A 121 -1.81 3.04 6.39
C ILE A 121 -1.52 2.18 7.62
N GLN A 122 -2.09 0.99 7.64
CA GLN A 122 -1.85 0.00 8.68
C GLN A 122 -1.40 -1.30 8.05
N VAL A 123 -0.29 -1.86 8.53
CA VAL A 123 0.22 -3.18 8.13
C VAL A 123 0.28 -4.10 9.35
N SER A 124 -0.24 -5.32 9.24
CA SER A 124 -0.34 -6.30 10.33
C SER A 124 -0.12 -7.73 9.85
N GLY A 125 0.15 -8.62 10.80
CA GLY A 125 0.35 -10.04 10.54
C GLY A 125 1.83 -10.37 10.38
N ASP A 126 2.10 -11.44 9.65
CA ASP A 126 3.41 -12.08 9.58
C ASP A 126 4.24 -11.49 8.44
N VAL A 127 4.67 -10.25 8.65
CA VAL A 127 5.37 -9.45 7.65
C VAL A 127 6.36 -8.48 8.29
N GLN A 128 7.50 -8.29 7.65
CA GLN A 128 8.41 -7.18 7.91
C GLN A 128 8.20 -6.12 6.84
N VAL A 129 7.99 -4.87 7.24
CA VAL A 129 7.92 -3.73 6.31
C VAL A 129 9.27 -3.03 6.29
N ASN A 130 9.80 -2.81 5.09
CA ASN A 130 11.09 -2.17 4.88
C ASN A 130 10.92 -0.70 4.48
N ARG A 131 9.93 -0.41 3.64
CA ARG A 131 9.70 0.93 3.10
C ARG A 131 8.25 1.13 2.70
N ILE A 132 7.70 2.29 3.02
CA ILE A 132 6.47 2.79 2.44
C ILE A 132 6.71 4.17 1.83
N THR A 133 6.33 4.33 0.57
CA THR A 133 6.48 5.58 -0.17
C THR A 133 5.15 5.95 -0.80
N ILE A 134 4.79 7.23 -0.73
CA ILE A 134 3.65 7.79 -1.44
C ILE A 134 4.19 8.74 -2.49
N GLN A 135 3.75 8.59 -3.73
CA GLN A 135 4.14 9.45 -4.83
C GLN A 135 2.91 10.18 -5.37
N SER A 136 3.01 11.49 -5.57
CA SER A 136 1.99 12.25 -6.30
C SER A 136 2.29 12.22 -7.80
N GLY A 137 1.24 12.36 -8.62
CA GLY A 137 1.38 12.47 -10.08
C GLY A 137 2.20 13.67 -10.57
N THR A 138 2.61 14.57 -9.67
CA THR A 138 3.53 15.69 -9.94
C THR A 138 4.98 15.38 -9.55
N SER A 139 5.33 14.10 -9.36
CA SER A 139 6.68 13.60 -9.02
C SER A 139 7.17 13.94 -7.61
N GLU A 140 6.28 14.31 -6.68
CA GLU A 140 6.65 14.46 -5.27
C GLU A 140 6.61 13.10 -4.56
N TYR A 141 7.61 12.82 -3.74
CA TYR A 141 7.71 11.60 -2.95
C TYR A 141 7.61 11.90 -1.46
N PHE A 142 6.72 11.21 -0.76
CA PHE A 142 6.57 11.24 0.69
C PHE A 142 7.01 9.89 1.24
N TYR A 143 8.07 9.91 2.05
CA TYR A 143 8.52 8.73 2.79
C TYR A 143 7.79 8.67 4.12
N LEU A 144 7.15 7.54 4.41
CA LEU A 144 6.54 7.33 5.71
C LEU A 144 7.61 6.75 6.65
N GLN A 145 7.89 7.48 7.73
CA GLN A 145 8.92 7.10 8.69
C GLN A 145 8.48 5.83 9.43
N MET A 146 9.39 4.87 9.56
CA MET A 146 9.20 3.69 10.41
C MET A 146 9.94 3.94 11.72
N GLU A 147 9.23 3.96 12.85
CA GLU A 147 9.87 4.07 14.17
C GLU A 147 10.68 2.80 14.42
N GLY A 148 12.01 2.90 14.51
CA GLY A 148 12.87 1.77 14.88
C GLY A 148 14.24 1.68 14.21
N THR A 149 14.55 2.50 13.19
CA THR A 149 15.92 2.59 12.66
C THR A 149 16.33 4.05 12.49
N ASN A 150 17.44 4.43 13.12
CA ASN A 150 17.96 5.78 13.27
C ASN A 150 17.75 6.75 12.07
N LEU A 151 17.14 7.90 12.38
CA LEU A 151 17.26 9.27 11.82
C LEU A 151 17.54 9.43 10.32
N ILE A 152 16.61 10.04 9.55
CA ILE A 152 16.78 11.32 8.79
C ILE A 152 15.38 11.98 8.64
N LEU A 153 15.31 13.31 8.83
CA LEU A 153 14.15 14.19 8.62
C LEU A 153 13.49 13.99 7.22
N PRO A 154 12.20 14.34 7.03
CA PRO A 154 11.63 14.43 5.68
C PRO A 154 12.40 15.50 4.89
N MET A 155 13.27 15.06 4.01
CA MET A 155 13.95 15.94 3.09
C MET A 155 13.04 16.09 1.87
N LEU A 156 12.49 17.29 1.67
CA LEU A 156 11.95 17.69 0.38
C LEU A 156 13.13 17.66 -0.61
N TYR A 157 13.31 16.55 -1.34
CA TYR A 157 14.37 16.51 -2.36
C TYR A 157 13.86 17.23 -3.60
N THR A 158 14.24 18.50 -3.73
CA THR A 158 14.26 19.20 -5.01
C THR A 158 15.67 19.05 -5.56
N GLY A 159 15.91 18.00 -6.34
CA GLY A 159 17.14 17.86 -7.12
C GLY A 159 16.91 18.37 -8.53
N GLU A 160 17.77 19.28 -9.00
CA GLU A 160 17.89 19.56 -10.43
C GLU A 160 18.40 18.30 -11.14
N ILE A 161 17.78 17.93 -12.27
CA ILE A 161 18.26 16.87 -13.14
C ILE A 161 19.50 17.42 -13.87
N SER A 162 20.69 17.14 -13.34
CA SER A 162 21.96 17.66 -13.88
C SER A 162 22.30 17.15 -15.29
N SER A 163 21.55 16.18 -15.83
CA SER A 163 21.73 15.65 -17.18
C SER A 163 20.61 15.99 -18.17
N GLY A 164 19.58 16.76 -17.78
CA GLY A 164 18.41 16.98 -18.63
C GLY A 164 17.66 15.68 -18.99
N LEU A 165 16.41 15.80 -19.41
CA LEU A 165 15.72 14.69 -20.05
C LEU A 165 16.27 14.56 -21.47
N GLU A 166 17.10 13.55 -21.75
CA GLU A 166 17.33 13.14 -23.13
C GLU A 166 16.04 12.51 -23.65
N ALA A 167 15.40 13.18 -24.61
CA ALA A 167 14.34 12.58 -25.39
C ALA A 167 14.96 11.38 -26.14
N ALA A 168 14.38 10.19 -25.95
CA ALA A 168 14.69 9.05 -26.79
C ALA A 168 14.44 9.46 -28.25
N ALA A 169 15.51 9.51 -29.05
CA ALA A 169 15.39 9.72 -30.48
C ALA A 169 14.79 8.46 -31.12
N PHE A 170 13.61 8.65 -31.71
CA PHE A 170 12.81 7.82 -32.64
C PHE A 170 13.12 6.33 -32.78
#